data_AF-A0A8J5CYU4-F1
#
_entry.id   AF-A0A8J5CYU4-F1
#
_cell.length_a   1.000
_cell.length_b   1.000
_cell.length_c   1.000
_cell.angle_alpha   90.00
_cell.angle_beta   90.00
_cell.angle_gamma   90.00
#
_symmetry.space_group_name_H-M   'P 1'
#
loop_
_entity.id
_entity.type
_entity.pdbx_description
1 polymer ?
#
loop_
_entity_poly.entity_id
_entity_poly.type
_entity_poly.pdbx_seq_one_letter_code
_entity_poly.pdbx_strand_id
1 'polypeptide(L)'
;MDFIRKQRAQPDHDPNTQHVLCGADADLIMLGLATHEVNFTIIREEFKPNKPKPCDVCGQLGHELKECVGVAEGNDGEAEKVFEETRFIFVRLNVLREYLERELQMPNLPFKYDFDRAIDDWVFMCFFVGEWMQ
;
A
#
# COMPACT_ATOMS: atom_id res chain seq x y z
N MET A 1 4.96 -13.75 -0.81
CA MET A 1 4.45 -14.05 -2.17
C MET A 1 4.67 -15.50 -2.63
N ASP A 2 5.13 -16.43 -1.79
CA ASP A 2 5.46 -17.79 -2.25
C ASP A 2 4.27 -18.58 -2.78
N PHE A 3 3.05 -18.33 -2.27
CA PHE A 3 1.84 -18.97 -2.79
C PHE A 3 1.62 -18.63 -4.27
N ILE A 4 1.61 -17.34 -4.62
CA ILE A 4 1.43 -16.87 -6.00
C ILE A 4 2.55 -17.39 -6.89
N ARG A 5 3.80 -17.35 -6.41
CA ARG A 5 4.95 -17.85 -7.18
C ARG A 5 4.85 -19.36 -7.45
N LYS A 6 4.37 -20.15 -6.47
CA LYS A 6 4.12 -21.59 -6.63
C LYS A 6 2.93 -21.85 -7.54
N GLN A 7 1.88 -21.05 -7.46
CA GLN A 7 0.69 -21.15 -8.29
C GLN A 7 1.05 -20.91 -9.75
N ARG A 8 1.77 -19.83 -10.05
CA ARG A 8 2.23 -19.48 -11.40
C ARG A 8 3.14 -20.55 -12.04
N ALA A 9 3.87 -21.31 -11.23
CA ALA A 9 4.70 -22.41 -11.70
C ALA A 9 3.91 -23.68 -12.09
N GLN A 10 2.61 -23.74 -11.77
CA GLN A 10 1.76 -24.88 -12.13
C GLN A 10 1.33 -24.81 -13.60
N PRO A 11 1.26 -25.95 -14.31
CA PRO A 11 0.90 -25.98 -15.73
C PRO A 11 -0.57 -25.65 -16.00
N ASP A 12 -1.45 -25.77 -15.00
CA ASP A 12 -2.89 -25.48 -15.06
C ASP A 12 -3.24 -24.07 -14.58
N HIS A 13 -2.25 -23.25 -14.26
CA HIS A 13 -2.47 -21.88 -13.81
C HIS A 13 -3.02 -21.00 -14.95
N ASP A 14 -4.09 -20.27 -14.66
CA ASP A 14 -4.64 -19.23 -15.55
C ASP A 14 -3.84 -17.92 -15.38
N PRO A 15 -3.09 -17.47 -16.41
CA PRO A 15 -2.34 -16.22 -16.36
C PRO A 15 -3.20 -14.95 -16.22
N ASN A 16 -4.52 -15.06 -16.41
CA ASN A 16 -5.45 -13.95 -16.27
C ASN A 16 -6.08 -13.86 -14.87
N THR A 17 -5.67 -14.74 -13.94
CA THR A 17 -6.16 -14.73 -12.56
C THR A 17 -6.05 -13.33 -11.94
N GLN A 18 -7.15 -12.85 -11.35
CA GLN A 18 -7.18 -11.53 -10.70
C GLN A 18 -6.79 -11.65 -9.23
N HIS A 19 -5.64 -11.09 -8.88
CA HIS A 19 -5.12 -11.06 -7.53
C HIS A 19 -5.49 -9.77 -6.82
N VAL A 20 -6.07 -9.89 -5.62
CA VAL A 20 -6.38 -8.76 -4.75
C VAL A 20 -5.73 -8.99 -3.40
N LEU A 21 -4.81 -8.11 -2.99
CA LEU A 21 -4.12 -8.19 -1.70
C LEU A 21 -4.53 -7.02 -0.81
N CYS A 22 -4.93 -7.29 0.42
CA CYS A 22 -5.26 -6.26 1.40
C CYS A 22 -4.05 -6.00 2.32
N GLY A 23 -3.63 -4.74 2.45
CA GLY A 23 -2.57 -4.34 3.38
C GLY A 23 -2.11 -2.89 3.19
N ALA A 24 -1.54 -2.30 4.24
CA ALA A 24 -1.19 -0.88 4.27
C ALA A 24 0.27 -0.59 3.90
N ASP A 25 1.13 -1.61 3.91
CA ASP A 25 2.57 -1.47 3.71
C ASP A 25 2.92 -1.10 2.27
N ALA A 26 3.93 -0.25 2.10
CA ALA A 26 4.37 0.22 0.78
C ALA A 26 5.14 -0.85 0.00
N ASP A 27 5.75 -1.80 0.70
CA ASP A 27 6.46 -2.94 0.13
C ASP A 27 5.53 -3.85 -0.69
N LEU A 28 4.23 -3.86 -0.42
CA LEU A 28 3.24 -4.64 -1.16
C LEU A 28 3.20 -4.27 -2.64
N ILE A 29 3.50 -3.02 -2.99
CA ILE A 29 3.61 -2.57 -4.39
C ILE A 29 4.80 -3.26 -5.05
N MET A 30 5.96 -3.26 -4.40
CA MET A 30 7.18 -3.90 -4.89
C MET A 30 7.02 -5.42 -4.98
N LEU A 31 6.47 -6.03 -3.92
CA LEU A 31 6.20 -7.45 -3.85
C LEU A 31 5.17 -7.90 -4.90
N GLY A 32 4.15 -7.09 -5.16
CA GLY A 32 3.14 -7.35 -6.20
C GLY A 32 3.70 -7.20 -7.62
N LEU A 33 4.58 -6.23 -7.87
CA LEU A 33 5.26 -6.13 -9.16
C LEU A 33 6.20 -7.31 -9.42
N ALA A 34 6.90 -7.77 -8.39
CA ALA A 34 7.84 -8.90 -8.44
C ALA A 34 7.16 -10.26 -8.68
N THR A 35 5.83 -10.39 -8.54
CA THR A 35 5.14 -11.63 -8.94
C THR A 35 5.03 -11.77 -10.46
N HIS A 36 5.16 -10.65 -11.19
CA HIS A 36 4.82 -10.51 -12.61
C HIS A 36 3.45 -11.07 -12.99
N GLU A 37 2.48 -10.92 -12.08
CA GLU A 37 1.07 -11.12 -12.40
C GLU A 37 0.52 -9.87 -13.08
N VAL A 38 -0.14 -10.03 -14.21
CA VAL A 38 -0.70 -8.90 -14.98
C VAL A 38 -1.83 -8.24 -14.19
N ASN A 39 -2.73 -9.04 -13.61
CA ASN A 39 -3.93 -8.55 -12.93
C ASN A 39 -3.76 -8.55 -11.41
N PHE A 40 -2.92 -7.65 -10.90
CA PHE A 40 -2.69 -7.51 -9.46
C PHE A 40 -3.20 -6.17 -8.93
N THR A 41 -4.01 -6.20 -7.87
CA THR A 41 -4.55 -5.02 -7.19
C THR A 41 -4.27 -5.08 -5.69
N ILE A 42 -3.88 -3.95 -5.10
CA ILE A 42 -3.73 -3.82 -3.64
C ILE A 42 -4.88 -2.96 -3.12
N ILE A 43 -5.53 -3.42 -2.06
CA ILE A 43 -6.54 -2.67 -1.32
C ILE A 43 -5.91 -2.21 -0.01
N ARG A 44 -6.05 -0.92 0.29
CA ARG A 44 -5.60 -0.34 1.56
C ARG A 44 -6.56 0.73 2.03
N GLU A 45 -6.53 0.99 3.34
CA GLU A 45 -7.26 2.12 3.89
C GLU A 45 -6.69 3.44 3.37
N GLU A 46 -7.58 4.39 3.10
CA GLU A 46 -7.23 5.75 2.75
C GLU A 46 -6.52 6.41 3.95
N PHE A 47 -5.28 6.83 3.73
CA PHE A 47 -4.58 7.62 4.72
C PHE A 47 -5.12 9.06 4.70
N LYS A 48 -5.86 9.44 5.73
CA LYS A 48 -6.31 10.82 5.94
C LYS A 48 -5.32 11.57 6.84
N PRO A 49 -4.40 12.39 6.30
CA PRO A 49 -3.57 13.24 7.12
C PRO A 49 -4.45 14.21 7.93
N ASN A 50 -4.04 14.52 9.16
CA ASN A 50 -4.73 15.45 10.07
C ASN A 50 -6.07 14.96 10.67
N LYS A 51 -6.33 13.65 10.75
CA LYS A 51 -7.42 13.17 11.61
C LYS A 51 -7.16 13.62 13.06
N PRO A 52 -8.11 14.32 13.70
CA PRO A 52 -7.94 14.71 15.09
C PRO A 52 -7.89 13.44 15.93
N LYS A 53 -6.77 13.22 16.61
CA LYS A 53 -6.62 12.08 17.53
C LYS A 53 -7.33 12.42 18.84
N PRO A 54 -8.18 11.53 19.38
CA PRO A 54 -8.70 11.71 20.72
C PRO A 54 -7.55 11.67 21.72
N CYS A 55 -7.66 12.45 22.79
CA CYS A 55 -6.68 12.44 23.87
C CYS A 55 -6.62 11.07 24.55
N ASP A 56 -5.41 10.53 24.77
CA ASP A 56 -5.21 9.20 25.37
C ASP A 56 -5.70 9.11 26.83
N VAL A 57 -5.87 10.24 27.52
CA VAL A 57 -6.26 10.30 28.94
C VAL A 57 -7.76 10.46 29.15
N CYS A 58 -8.41 11.35 28.40
CA CYS A 58 -9.83 11.67 28.59
C CYS A 58 -10.73 11.34 27.39
N GLY A 59 -10.16 10.91 26.25
CA GLY A 59 -10.91 10.56 25.05
C GLY A 59 -11.53 11.73 24.27
N GLN A 60 -11.38 12.98 24.74
CA GLN A 60 -11.94 14.16 24.06
C GLN A 60 -11.02 14.67 22.93
N LEU A 61 -11.62 15.32 21.94
CA LEU A 61 -10.93 15.95 20.81
C LEU A 61 -10.60 17.42 21.12
N GLY A 62 -9.53 17.95 20.53
CA GLY A 62 -9.25 19.40 20.52
C GLY A 62 -8.21 19.93 21.51
N HIS A 63 -7.43 19.05 22.15
CA HIS A 63 -6.28 19.45 22.98
C HIS A 63 -5.15 18.43 22.89
N GLU A 64 -3.92 18.85 23.21
CA GLU A 64 -2.76 17.96 23.32
C GLU A 64 -2.66 17.31 24.71
N LEU A 65 -1.94 16.20 24.84
CA LEU A 65 -1.74 15.49 26.11
C LEU A 65 -1.28 16.40 27.26
N LYS A 66 -0.50 17.45 26.95
CA LYS A 66 0.02 18.42 27.93
C LYS A 66 -1.04 19.34 28.51
N GLU A 67 -2.13 19.54 27.78
CA GLU A 67 -3.24 20.43 28.13
C GLU A 67 -4.44 19.65 28.68
N CYS A 68 -4.31 18.33 28.83
CA CYS A 68 -5.38 17.48 29.33
C CYS A 68 -5.62 17.72 30.82
N VAL A 69 -6.87 18.03 31.18
CA VAL A 69 -7.31 18.28 32.57
C VAL A 69 -7.85 17.02 33.26
N GLY A 70 -7.75 15.85 32.61
CA GLY A 70 -8.30 14.57 33.10
C GLY A 70 -9.78 14.36 32.76
N VAL A 71 -10.38 13.28 33.27
CA VAL A 71 -11.81 13.00 33.11
C VAL A 71 -12.57 13.97 34.01
N ALA A 72 -13.16 15.02 33.43
CA ALA A 72 -14.04 15.90 34.19
C ALA A 72 -15.24 15.10 34.70
N GLU A 73 -15.37 14.98 36.03
CA GLU A 73 -16.55 14.41 36.67
C GLU A 73 -17.78 15.24 36.27
N GLY A 74 -18.71 14.64 35.52
CA GLY A 74 -20.03 15.21 35.27
C GLY A 74 -20.39 15.57 33.83
N ASN A 75 -19.70 15.04 32.81
CA ASN A 75 -20.23 15.09 31.44
C ASN A 75 -20.59 13.68 30.96
N ASP A 76 -21.79 13.25 31.34
CA ASP A 76 -22.47 12.02 30.88
C ASP A 76 -22.89 12.12 29.40
N GLY A 77 -22.22 12.97 28.62
CA GLY A 77 -22.31 12.94 27.19
C GLY A 77 -21.68 11.65 26.74
N GLU A 78 -22.50 10.63 26.49
CA GLU A 78 -22.14 9.50 25.64
C GLU A 78 -21.38 10.10 24.46
N ALA A 79 -20.06 9.94 24.44
CA ALA A 79 -19.27 10.31 23.29
C ALA A 79 -19.79 9.40 22.19
N GLU A 80 -20.74 9.90 21.38
CA GLU A 80 -21.18 9.23 20.18
C GLU A 80 -19.90 8.86 19.44
N LYS A 81 -19.58 7.58 19.44
CA LYS A 81 -18.48 7.07 18.64
C LYS A 81 -18.91 7.33 17.21
N VAL A 82 -18.49 8.47 16.67
CA VAL A 82 -18.61 8.78 15.26
C VAL A 82 -17.74 7.74 14.57
N PHE A 83 -18.33 6.61 14.20
CA PHE A 83 -17.74 5.64 13.31
C PHE A 83 -17.64 6.32 11.95
N GLU A 84 -16.54 7.02 11.73
CA GLU A 84 -16.23 7.57 10.42
C GLU A 84 -16.03 6.39 9.46
N GLU A 85 -16.77 6.35 8.36
CA GLU A 85 -16.65 5.27 7.38
C GLU A 85 -15.21 5.16 6.88
N THR A 86 -14.59 3.99 7.10
CA THR A 86 -13.28 3.65 6.54
C THR A 86 -13.40 3.60 5.03
N ARG A 87 -12.67 4.49 4.35
CA ARG A 87 -12.56 4.49 2.90
C ARG A 87 -11.38 3.63 2.48
N PHE A 88 -11.58 2.84 1.43
CA PHE A 88 -10.54 2.03 0.83
C PHE A 88 -10.12 2.62 -0.52
N ILE A 89 -8.82 2.50 -0.81
CA ILE A 89 -8.26 2.83 -2.11
C ILE A 89 -7.73 1.55 -2.78
N PHE A 90 -7.82 1.53 -4.11
CA PHE A 90 -7.35 0.44 -4.95
C PHE A 90 -6.10 0.89 -5.72
N VAL A 91 -4.98 0.24 -5.45
CA VAL A 91 -3.74 0.43 -6.20
C VAL A 91 -3.64 -0.68 -7.24
N ARG A 92 -3.91 -0.33 -8.50
CA ARG A 92 -3.92 -1.26 -9.63
C ARG A 92 -2.53 -1.35 -10.25
N LEU A 93 -1.88 -2.51 -10.11
CA LEU A 93 -0.49 -2.68 -10.59
C LEU A 93 -0.40 -2.81 -12.10
N ASN A 94 -1.46 -3.26 -12.79
CA ASN A 94 -1.51 -3.22 -14.26
C ASN A 94 -1.37 -1.78 -14.78
N VAL A 95 -2.07 -0.83 -14.16
CA VAL A 95 -1.96 0.59 -14.50
C VAL A 95 -0.56 1.10 -14.18
N LEU A 96 -0.01 0.76 -13.01
CA LEU A 96 1.36 1.15 -12.66
C LEU A 96 2.40 0.62 -13.66
N ARG A 97 2.24 -0.62 -14.13
CA ARG A 97 3.09 -1.20 -15.18
C ARG A 97 3.03 -0.38 -16.47
N GLU A 98 1.87 0.09 -16.91
CA GLU A 98 1.76 0.97 -18.09
C GLU A 98 2.54 2.29 -17.92
N TYR A 99 2.52 2.86 -16.70
CA TYR A 99 3.33 4.05 -16.40
C TYR A 99 4.84 3.72 -16.43
N LEU A 100 5.24 2.63 -15.78
CA LEU A 100 6.65 2.21 -15.74
C LEU A 100 7.16 1.82 -17.13
N GLU A 101 6.33 1.23 -17.98
CA GLU A 101 6.71 0.87 -19.35
C GLU A 101 7.11 2.10 -20.17
N ARG A 102 6.44 3.24 -19.94
CA ARG A 102 6.77 4.50 -20.60
C ARG A 102 8.02 5.15 -20.00
N GLU A 103 8.14 5.13 -18.68
CA GLU A 103 9.27 5.75 -17.97
C GLU A 103 10.59 4.99 -18.15
N LEU A 104 10.55 3.66 -18.26
CA LEU A 104 11.74 2.80 -18.36
C LEU A 104 12.18 2.51 -19.80
N GLN A 105 11.60 3.18 -20.81
CA GLN A 105 12.03 3.00 -22.19
C GLN A 105 13.47 3.49 -22.39
N MET A 106 14.32 2.60 -22.91
CA MET A 106 15.72 2.89 -23.18
C MET A 106 16.06 2.63 -24.66
N PRO A 107 16.03 3.66 -25.53
CA PRO A 107 16.42 3.51 -26.92
C PRO A 107 17.94 3.27 -27.06
N ASN A 108 18.35 2.61 -28.14
CA ASN A 108 19.76 2.36 -28.49
C ASN A 108 20.53 1.41 -27.56
N LEU A 109 19.84 0.48 -26.90
CA LEU A 109 20.50 -0.58 -26.13
C LEU A 109 21.25 -1.55 -27.06
N PRO A 110 22.44 -2.04 -26.67
CA PRO A 110 23.17 -3.06 -27.42
C PRO A 110 22.54 -4.46 -27.33
N PHE A 111 21.42 -4.60 -26.63
CA PHE A 111 20.68 -5.84 -26.42
C PHE A 111 19.17 -5.59 -26.53
N LYS A 112 18.40 -6.67 -26.68
CA LYS A 112 16.94 -6.62 -26.72
C LYS A 112 16.39 -6.14 -25.37
N TYR A 113 15.65 -5.03 -25.39
CA TYR A 113 14.94 -4.55 -24.21
C TYR A 113 13.86 -5.56 -23.77
N ASP A 114 13.80 -5.81 -22.47
CA ASP A 114 12.85 -6.69 -21.82
C ASP A 114 12.25 -5.94 -20.63
N PHE A 115 10.96 -5.63 -20.72
CA PHE A 115 10.27 -4.82 -19.72
C PHE A 115 10.16 -5.53 -18.37
N ASP A 116 9.95 -6.85 -18.35
CA ASP A 116 9.85 -7.58 -17.08
C ASP A 116 11.18 -7.54 -16.34
N ARG A 117 12.31 -7.61 -17.05
CA ARG A 117 13.63 -7.42 -16.45
C ARG A 117 13.86 -5.99 -15.94
N ALA A 118 13.37 -4.99 -16.67
CA ALA A 118 13.44 -3.59 -16.21
C ALA A 118 12.59 -3.37 -14.95
N ILE A 119 11.45 -4.07 -14.80
CA ILE A 119 10.65 -4.07 -13.57
C ILE A 119 11.42 -4.70 -12.41
N ASP A 120 12.10 -5.83 -12.62
CA ASP A 120 12.93 -6.46 -11.59
C ASP A 120 14.04 -5.51 -11.11
N ASP A 121 14.71 -4.82 -12.04
CA ASP A 121 15.73 -3.82 -11.72
C ASP A 121 15.13 -2.62 -10.99
N TRP A 122 13.93 -2.17 -11.37
CA TRP A 122 13.23 -1.07 -10.69
C TRP A 122 12.82 -1.44 -9.26
N VAL A 123 12.29 -2.65 -9.06
CA VAL A 123 11.98 -3.19 -7.72
C VAL A 123 13.26 -3.27 -6.89
N PHE A 124 14.36 -3.75 -7.48
CA PHE A 124 15.65 -3.81 -6.83
C PHE A 124 16.16 -2.42 -6.42
N MET A 125 16.04 -1.42 -7.30
CA MET A 125 16.40 -0.04 -7.00
C MET A 125 15.59 0.54 -5.83
N CYS A 126 14.31 0.20 -5.73
CA CYS A 126 13.45 0.66 -4.66
C CYS A 126 13.84 0.11 -3.28
N PHE A 127 14.46 -1.07 -3.19
CA PHE A 127 15.01 -1.56 -1.92
C PHE A 127 16.14 -0.67 -1.39
N PHE A 128 16.94 -0.02 -2.25
CA PHE A 128 17.97 0.91 -1.80
C PHE A 128 17.41 2.22 -1.21
N VAL A 129 16.19 2.59 -1.60
CA VAL A 129 15.50 3.76 -1.05
C VAL A 129 14.86 3.43 0.31
N GLY A 130 14.53 2.15 0.57
CA GLY A 130 13.60 1.71 1.61
C GLY A 130 14.16 1.17 2.93
N GLU A 131 15.48 1.05 3.13
CA GLU A 131 16.06 0.62 4.43
C GLU A 131 16.37 1.80 5.40
N TRP A 132 15.85 3.00 5.15
CA TRP A 132 16.00 4.17 6.04
C TRP A 132 14.66 4.73 6.53
N MET A 133 13.90 3.93 7.26
CA MET A 133 12.90 4.46 8.19
C MET A 133 12.70 3.48 9.36
N GLN A 134 13.78 3.26 10.11
CA GLN A 134 13.75 2.68 11.45
C GLN A 134 13.66 3.80 12.49
#